data_AF-A0A2N3FUW9-F1
#
_entry.id   AF-A0A2N3FUW9-F1
#
_cell.length_a   1.000
_cell.length_b   1.000
_cell.length_c   1.000
_cell.angle_alpha   90.00
_cell.angle_beta   90.00
_cell.angle_gamma   90.00
#
_symmetry.space_group_name_H-M   'P 1'
#
loop_
_entity.id
_entity.type
_entity.pdbx_description
1 polymer ?
#
loop_
_entity_poly.entity_id
_entity_poly.type
_entity_poly.pdbx_seq_one_letter_code
_entity_poly.pdbx_strand_id
1 'polypeptide(L)' 'MTEPLLTPAEAAPLLGGKTTAATVRILCAGHKIRHMVTFGEKGQARYRIPVSAIDEYVRAHTVQRTA' A
#
# COMPACT_ATOMS: atom_id res chain seq x y z
N MET A 1 19.84 -0.86 -6.71
CA MET A 1 19.36 0.13 -5.72
C MET A 1 18.18 -0.49 -5.01
N THR A 2 18.14 -0.49 -3.68
CA THR A 2 17.04 -1.09 -2.91
C THR A 2 15.86 -0.14 -2.93
N GLU A 3 14.70 -0.58 -3.44
CA GLU A 3 13.50 0.25 -3.48
C GLU A 3 13.01 0.58 -2.05
N PRO A 4 12.62 1.84 -1.76
CA PRO A 4 12.09 2.21 -0.46
C PRO A 4 10.77 1.48 -0.14
N LEU A 5 10.67 1.01 1.11
CA LEU A 5 9.53 0.23 1.61
C LEU A 5 8.77 1.00 2.68
N LEU A 6 7.58 1.47 2.30
CA LEU A 6 6.74 2.31 3.14
C LEU A 6 5.84 1.47 4.04
N THR A 7 5.57 1.97 5.23
CA THR A 7 4.52 1.44 6.11
C THR A 7 3.14 1.85 5.59
N PRO A 8 2.04 1.19 6.04
CA PRO A 8 0.69 1.59 5.69
C PRO A 8 0.36 3.05 6.00
N ALA A 9 0.95 3.62 7.05
CA ALA A 9 0.76 5.02 7.42
C ALA A 9 1.44 5.98 6.44
N GLU A 10 2.63 5.64 5.95
CA GLU A 10 3.37 6.43 4.97
C GLU A 10 2.78 6.28 3.56
N ALA A 11 2.28 5.10 3.21
CA ALA A 11 1.66 4.83 1.90
C ALA A 11 0.26 5.46 1.76
N ALA A 12 -0.48 5.62 2.87
CA ALA A 12 -1.84 6.16 2.89
C ALA A 12 -1.98 7.52 2.16
N PRO A 13 -1.20 8.57 2.48
CA PRO A 13 -1.30 9.85 1.79
C PRO A 13 -0.94 9.76 0.30
N LEU A 14 -0.08 8.82 -0.10
CA LEU A 14 0.34 8.64 -1.49
C LEU A 14 -0.71 7.92 -2.34
N LEU A 15 -1.54 7.09 -1.73
CA LEU A 15 -2.65 6.39 -2.39
C LEU A 15 -3.88 7.29 -2.62
N GLY A 16 -3.90 8.49 -2.06
CA GLY A 16 -4.94 9.52 -2.28
C GLY A 16 -5.59 10.05 -1.00
N GLY A 17 -6.24 11.22 -1.11
CA GLY A 17 -6.61 12.07 0.03
C GLY A 17 -7.65 11.53 1.03
N LYS A 18 -8.31 10.39 0.77
CA LYS A 18 -9.21 9.72 1.73
C LYS A 18 -8.67 8.39 2.24
N THR A 19 -7.49 7.97 1.77
CA THR A 19 -6.92 6.67 2.14
C THR A 19 -6.27 6.78 3.53
N THR A 20 -6.64 5.87 4.42
CA THR A 20 -6.06 5.78 5.77
C THR A 20 -5.15 4.57 5.89
N ALA A 21 -4.30 4.53 6.92
CA ALA A 21 -3.46 3.35 7.19
C ALA A 21 -4.29 2.05 7.35
N ALA A 22 -5.52 2.14 7.88
CA ALA A 22 -6.44 1.02 7.96
C ALA A 22 -6.90 0.56 6.57
N THR A 23 -7.26 1.51 5.69
CA THR A 23 -7.59 1.22 4.29
C THR A 23 -6.42 0.53 3.57
N VAL A 24 -5.19 1.02 3.75
CA VAL A 24 -4.01 0.37 3.14
C VAL A 24 -3.81 -1.05 3.65
N ARG A 25 -4.02 -1.31 4.93
CA ARG A 25 -3.98 -2.68 5.48
C ARG A 25 -5.03 -3.59 4.86
N ILE A 26 -6.25 -3.09 4.63
CA ILE A 26 -7.31 -3.83 3.93
C ILE A 26 -6.89 -4.13 2.49
N LEU A 27 -6.30 -3.16 1.79
CA LEU A 27 -5.79 -3.37 0.43
C LEU A 27 -4.66 -4.43 0.39
N CYS A 28 -3.76 -4.42 1.38
CA CYS A 28 -2.72 -5.43 1.50
C CYS A 28 -3.32 -6.81 1.79
N ALA A 29 -4.17 -6.92 2.82
CA ALA A 29 -4.83 -8.18 3.17
C ALA A 29 -5.68 -8.75 2.03
N GLY A 30 -6.28 -7.88 1.21
CA GLY A 30 -7.04 -8.25 0.01
C GLY A 30 -6.19 -8.44 -1.25
N HIS A 31 -4.86 -8.43 -1.15
CA HIS A 31 -3.91 -8.53 -2.26
C HIS A 31 -4.17 -7.55 -3.43
N LYS A 32 -4.74 -6.38 -3.13
CA LYS A 32 -5.08 -5.33 -4.11
C LYS A 32 -3.90 -4.43 -4.47
N ILE A 33 -2.88 -4.41 -3.61
CA ILE A 33 -1.61 -3.71 -3.83
C ILE A 33 -0.46 -4.66 -3.55
N ARG A 34 0.59 -4.59 -4.36
CA ARG A 34 1.81 -5.35 -4.13
C ARG A 34 2.43 -4.89 -2.81
N HIS A 35 2.75 -5.84 -1.95
CA HIS A 35 3.30 -5.57 -0.63
C HIS A 35 4.14 -6.76 -0.16
N MET A 36 4.99 -6.51 0.83
CA MET A 36 5.64 -7.53 1.63
C MET A 36 5.00 -7.55 3.00
N VAL A 37 4.80 -8.74 3.54
CA VAL A 37 4.34 -8.93 4.91
C VAL A 37 5.46 -9.59 5.70
N THR A 38 5.77 -9.01 6.86
CA THR A 38 6.63 -9.63 7.86
C THR A 38 5.81 -9.85 9.12
N PHE A 39 6.07 -10.93 9.83
CA PHE A 39 5.37 -11.23 11.08
C PHE A 39 6.31 -10.93 12.24
N GLY A 40 5.88 -10.06 13.17
CA GLY A 40 6.65 -9.80 14.39
C GLY A 40 6.54 -10.94 15.40
N GLU A 41 7.26 -10.82 16.53
CA GLU A 41 7.33 -11.84 17.61
C GLU A 41 5.97 -12.27 18.19
N LYS A 42 4.92 -11.48 18.00
CA LYS A 42 3.54 -11.78 18.43
C LYS A 42 2.59 -12.13 17.29
N GLY A 43 3.11 -12.51 16.12
CA GLY A 43 2.30 -12.79 14.92
C GLY A 43 1.66 -11.55 14.29
N GLN A 44 2.05 -10.34 14.73
CA GLN A 44 1.51 -9.11 14.18
C GLN A 44 2.02 -8.89 12.76
N ALA A 45 1.10 -8.83 11.79
CA ALA A 45 1.40 -8.55 10.40
C ALA A 45 1.91 -7.11 10.22
N ARG A 46 3.14 -6.98 9.74
CA ARG A 46 3.80 -5.73 9.40
C ARG A 46 3.94 -5.64 7.89
N TYR A 47 3.03 -4.89 7.30
CA TYR A 47 3.03 -4.62 5.86
C TYR A 47 4.10 -3.59 5.49
N ARG A 48 4.75 -3.84 4.36
CA ARG A 48 5.75 -2.98 3.73
C ARG A 48 5.37 -2.85 2.26
N ILE A 49 5.00 -1.65 1.85
CA ILE A 49 4.54 -1.34 0.50
C ILE A 49 5.71 -0.72 -0.27
N PRO A 50 6.17 -1.34 -1.37
CA PRO A 50 7.14 -0.74 -2.28
C PRO A 50 6.54 0.50 -2.96
N VAL A 51 7.33 1.57 -3.16
CA VAL A 51 6.83 2.80 -3.80
C VAL A 51 6.29 2.52 -5.21
N SER A 52 6.93 1.62 -5.96
CA SER A 52 6.45 1.21 -7.29
C SER A 52 5.03 0.63 -7.26
N ALA A 53 4.66 -0.06 -6.17
CA ALA A 53 3.33 -0.62 -6.00
C ALA A 53 2.26 0.45 -5.78
N ILE A 54 2.64 1.57 -5.15
CA ILE A 54 1.76 2.73 -4.96
C ILE A 54 1.52 3.40 -6.30
N ASP A 55 2.59 3.66 -7.07
CA ASP A 55 2.48 4.26 -8.40
C ASP A 55 1.63 3.40 -9.35
N GLU A 56 1.82 2.07 -9.32
CA GLU A 56 1.02 1.12 -10.10
C GLU A 56 -0.46 1.16 -9.70
N TYR A 57 -0.75 1.15 -8.40
CA TYR A 57 -2.11 1.24 -7.87
C TYR A 57 -2.78 2.56 -8.26
N VAL A 58 -2.09 3.69 -8.05
CA VAL A 58 -2.60 5.03 -8.38
C VAL A 58 -2.82 5.15 -9.88
N ARG A 59 -1.91 4.65 -10.72
CA ARG A 59 -2.09 4.64 -12.18
C ARG A 59 -3.32 3.83 -12.59
N ALA A 60 -3.50 2.63 -12.04
CA ALA A 60 -4.66 1.79 -12.34
C ALA A 60 -5.99 2.43 -11.95
N HIS A 61 -6.04 3.15 -10.82
CA HIS A 61 -7.29 3.70 -10.27
C HIS A 61 -7.54 5.18 -10.62
N THR A 62 -6.51 5.94 -10.99
CA THR A 62 -6.67 7.34 -11.46
C THR A 62 -7.18 7.37 -12.89
N VAL A 63 -6.75 6.43 -13.74
CA VAL A 63 -7.24 6.31 -15.13
C VAL A 63 -8.74 5.96 -15.18
N GLN A 64 -9.27 5.31 -14.14
CA GLN A 64 -10.71 5.00 -14.04
C GLN A 64 -11.61 6.22 -13.74
N ARG A 65 -11.06 7.43 -13.50
CA ARG A 65 -11.88 8.66 -13.28
C ARG A 65 -12.15 9.48 -14.55
N THR A 66 -11.74 9.01 -15.72
CA THR A 66 -12.06 9.62 -17.01
C THR A 66 -12.74 8.59 -17.93
N ALA A 67 -14.04 8.40 -17.72
CA ALA A 67 -14.98 7.89 -18.73
C ALA A 67 -16.39 8.36 -18.36
#